data_AF-A0A946XZY0-F1
#
_entry.id   AF-A0A946XZY0-F1
#
_cell.length_a   1.000
_cell.length_b   1.000
_cell.length_c   1.000
_cell.angle_alpha   90.00
_cell.angle_beta   90.00
_cell.angle_gamma   90.00
#
_symmetry.space_group_name_H-M   'P 1'
#
loop_
_entity.id
_entity.type
_entity.pdbx_description
1 polymer ?
#
loop_
_entity_poly.entity_id
_entity_poly.type
_entity_poly.pdbx_seq_one_letter_code
_entity_poly.pdbx_strand_id
1 'polypeptide(L)'
;MKRALILAGNMVLALLMPQMILAQWAESQEGQLTIRGGWLFDGASEERRWNTGIVIRNGKIAEVDADLQEQVLSTGDVVDLADTDTILPDMIDLMLAHGVYYDANLQMYGGINERRLHASEMLWTDEAKYFTPYAQALLEKRGEPAPESDEVEFSQRVLELKSLYDAGGAHLLVVGTDEPVYTNLLPGFAYHRELLAMTYAGIPPAAVLKAATINGARALGIDDRLGSIEPGKLADLFVVRGNLLDDIKVARDIRLVIRDGIAYDPAELLQSAEGKIGPSGPDDHADWELEIRPLRKAL
;
A
#
# COMPACT_ATOMS: atom_id res chain seq x y z
N MET A 1 -92.97 -29.90 64.15
CA MET A 1 -91.77 -30.11 65.00
C MET A 1 -90.67 -30.62 64.06
N LYS A 2 -89.43 -30.11 63.95
CA LYS A 2 -88.64 -29.00 64.56
C LYS A 2 -87.88 -28.29 63.38
N ARG A 3 -87.56 -26.97 63.36
CA ARG A 3 -86.30 -26.27 63.81
C ARG A 3 -85.01 -27.10 63.63
N ALA A 4 -83.85 -26.63 63.13
CA ALA A 4 -83.29 -25.30 62.74
C ALA A 4 -82.25 -25.51 61.56
N LEU A 5 -81.68 -24.55 60.79
CA LEU A 5 -80.83 -23.35 61.07
C LEU A 5 -79.55 -23.70 61.87
N ILE A 6 -78.28 -23.38 61.52
CA ILE A 6 -77.53 -22.72 60.40
C ILE A 6 -76.09 -23.37 60.36
N LEU A 7 -75.06 -23.10 59.53
CA LEU A 7 -74.61 -22.10 58.50
C LEU A 7 -74.33 -22.83 57.14
N ALA A 8 -73.86 -22.31 55.98
CA ALA A 8 -73.18 -21.09 55.46
C ALA A 8 -71.61 -21.04 55.46
N GLY A 9 -70.98 -20.77 54.29
CA GLY A 9 -69.52 -20.61 54.08
C GLY A 9 -69.14 -20.35 52.59
N ASN A 10 -68.38 -19.29 52.28
CA ASN A 10 -68.07 -18.86 50.90
C ASN A 10 -66.76 -19.48 50.37
N MET A 11 -66.76 -19.90 49.09
CA MET A 11 -65.54 -20.27 48.36
C MET A 11 -65.33 -19.33 47.17
N VAL A 12 -64.23 -18.58 47.16
CA VAL A 12 -63.88 -17.65 46.07
C VAL A 12 -63.22 -18.43 44.94
N LEU A 13 -63.78 -18.35 43.73
CA LEU A 13 -63.20 -18.98 42.54
C LEU A 13 -62.33 -17.96 41.80
N ALA A 14 -61.01 -18.08 41.93
CA ALA A 14 -60.06 -17.21 41.25
C ALA A 14 -59.89 -17.61 39.77
N LEU A 15 -60.35 -16.76 38.85
CA LEU A 15 -60.15 -16.93 37.41
C LEU A 15 -58.74 -16.46 37.01
N LEU A 16 -57.82 -17.40 36.81
CA LEU A 16 -56.53 -17.14 36.18
C LEU A 16 -56.72 -16.98 34.66
N MET A 17 -56.55 -15.77 34.16
CA MET A 17 -56.31 -15.55 32.73
C MET A 17 -54.85 -15.88 32.39
N PRO A 18 -54.56 -16.67 31.34
CA PRO A 18 -53.21 -16.81 30.83
C PRO A 18 -52.81 -15.50 30.15
N GLN A 19 -51.74 -14.85 30.63
CA GLN A 19 -51.18 -13.71 29.90
C GLN A 19 -50.49 -14.21 28.63
N MET A 20 -50.91 -13.68 27.48
CA MET A 20 -50.16 -13.84 26.24
C MET A 20 -48.84 -13.07 26.35
N ILE A 21 -47.75 -13.79 26.60
CA ILE A 21 -46.41 -13.26 26.37
C ILE A 21 -46.27 -13.07 24.87
N LEU A 22 -46.30 -11.81 24.42
CA LEU A 22 -45.82 -11.44 23.10
C LEU A 22 -44.30 -11.61 23.09
N ALA A 23 -43.86 -12.82 22.76
CA ALA A 23 -42.48 -13.05 22.39
C ALA A 23 -42.20 -12.24 21.11
N GLN A 24 -41.58 -11.07 21.27
CA GLN A 24 -40.84 -10.46 20.16
C GLN A 24 -39.81 -11.50 19.72
N TRP A 25 -39.91 -11.93 18.47
CA TRP A 25 -38.91 -12.80 17.87
C TRP A 25 -37.66 -11.95 17.72
N ALA A 26 -36.68 -12.17 18.60
CA ALA A 26 -35.36 -11.60 18.44
C ALA A 26 -34.79 -12.16 17.14
N GLU A 27 -34.62 -11.30 16.12
CA GLU A 27 -33.86 -11.66 14.93
C GLU A 27 -32.45 -12.03 15.39
N SER A 28 -31.99 -13.21 14.95
CA SER A 28 -30.70 -13.77 15.32
C SER A 28 -29.58 -12.81 14.95
N GLN A 29 -28.89 -12.27 15.95
CA GLN A 29 -27.78 -11.30 15.81
C GLN A 29 -26.50 -11.92 15.20
N GLU A 30 -26.59 -13.11 14.60
CA GLU A 30 -25.49 -13.75 13.88
C GLU A 30 -24.99 -12.83 12.75
N GLY A 31 -23.71 -12.48 12.77
CA GLY A 31 -23.12 -11.54 11.82
C GLY A 31 -23.34 -10.05 12.15
N GLN A 32 -23.73 -9.70 13.39
CA GLN A 32 -23.55 -8.36 13.93
C GLN A 32 -22.23 -8.24 14.70
N LEU A 33 -21.39 -7.31 14.25
CA LEU A 33 -20.18 -6.85 14.94
C LEU A 33 -20.42 -5.43 15.46
N THR A 34 -19.91 -5.13 16.65
CA THR A 34 -20.04 -3.83 17.31
C THR A 34 -18.67 -3.28 17.69
N ILE A 35 -18.43 -1.99 17.49
CA ILE A 35 -17.19 -1.31 17.90
C ILE A 35 -17.53 -0.08 18.75
N ARG A 36 -17.06 -0.01 20.00
CA ARG A 36 -17.31 1.13 20.90
C ARG A 36 -16.05 1.53 21.67
N GLY A 37 -16.02 2.77 22.13
CA GLY A 37 -14.81 3.36 22.70
C GLY A 37 -13.79 3.76 21.63
N GLY A 38 -12.71 4.39 22.06
CA GLY A 38 -11.72 5.03 21.19
C GLY A 38 -12.26 6.26 20.46
N TRP A 39 -11.43 6.84 19.61
CA TRP A 39 -11.79 7.97 18.75
C TRP A 39 -12.21 7.50 17.37
N LEU A 40 -13.03 8.28 16.68
CA LEU A 40 -13.39 8.12 15.28
C LEU A 40 -12.94 9.36 14.51
N PHE A 41 -12.21 9.14 13.43
CA PHE A 41 -12.03 10.12 12.37
C PHE A 41 -12.78 9.59 11.14
N ASP A 42 -13.73 10.36 10.61
CA ASP A 42 -14.64 9.90 9.55
C ASP A 42 -14.17 10.22 8.12
N GLY A 43 -13.01 10.88 7.98
CA GLY A 43 -12.46 11.30 6.68
C GLY A 43 -13.18 12.47 6.02
N ALA A 44 -14.24 13.01 6.64
CA ALA A 44 -15.03 14.13 6.11
C ALA A 44 -14.95 15.39 7.00
N SER A 45 -14.65 15.22 8.29
CA SER A 45 -14.44 16.29 9.27
C SER A 45 -12.96 16.63 9.47
N GLU A 46 -12.67 17.83 9.99
CA GLU A 46 -11.30 18.26 10.33
C GLU A 46 -10.86 17.84 11.76
N GLU A 47 -11.77 17.27 12.57
CA GLU A 47 -11.54 16.87 13.95
C GLU A 47 -11.96 15.41 14.21
N ARG A 48 -11.16 14.64 14.95
CA ARG A 48 -11.60 13.33 15.45
C ARG A 48 -12.59 13.50 16.60
N ARG A 49 -13.65 12.69 16.63
CA ARG A 49 -14.70 12.68 17.67
C ARG A 49 -14.65 11.40 18.50
N TRP A 50 -15.30 11.36 19.66
CA TRP A 50 -15.36 10.13 20.46
C TRP A 50 -16.35 9.12 19.85
N ASN A 51 -15.99 7.84 19.80
CA ASN A 51 -16.87 6.79 19.28
C ASN A 51 -17.83 6.27 20.37
N THR A 52 -19.10 6.66 20.29
CA THR A 52 -20.17 6.14 21.18
C THR A 52 -20.73 4.78 20.71
N GLY A 53 -20.45 4.35 19.48
CA GLY A 53 -20.81 3.03 18.97
C GLY A 53 -20.97 2.98 17.44
N ILE A 54 -20.30 2.03 16.80
CA ILE A 54 -20.51 1.63 15.40
C ILE A 54 -21.12 0.23 15.40
N VAL A 55 -22.20 0.04 14.63
CA VAL A 55 -22.83 -1.27 14.43
C VAL A 55 -22.61 -1.72 12.99
N ILE A 56 -22.02 -2.89 12.81
CA ILE A 56 -21.76 -3.53 11.52
C ILE A 56 -22.67 -4.75 11.38
N ARG A 57 -23.41 -4.85 10.29
CA ARG A 57 -24.30 -5.98 9.97
C ARG A 57 -24.05 -6.42 8.53
N ASN A 58 -23.89 -7.72 8.28
CA ASN A 58 -23.70 -8.27 6.93
C ASN A 58 -22.56 -7.59 6.14
N GLY A 59 -21.44 -7.29 6.81
CA GLY A 59 -20.28 -6.64 6.20
C GLY A 59 -20.46 -5.15 5.85
N LYS A 60 -21.46 -4.46 6.43
CA LYS A 60 -21.70 -3.04 6.22
C LYS A 60 -21.92 -2.31 7.53
N ILE A 61 -21.45 -1.07 7.62
CA ILE A 61 -21.85 -0.14 8.68
C ILE A 61 -23.37 0.07 8.55
N ALA A 62 -24.11 -0.34 9.58
CA ALA A 62 -25.55 -0.19 9.69
C ALA A 62 -25.93 1.04 10.54
N GLU A 63 -25.06 1.42 11.49
CA GLU A 63 -25.28 2.54 12.40
C GLU A 63 -23.93 3.09 12.89
N VAL A 64 -23.89 4.40 13.14
CA VAL A 64 -22.78 5.14 13.77
C VAL A 64 -23.41 6.04 14.84
N ASP A 65 -22.68 6.29 15.91
CA ASP A 65 -23.13 7.05 17.10
C ASP A 65 -24.26 6.38 17.91
N ALA A 66 -24.35 5.04 17.85
CA ALA A 66 -25.47 4.23 18.37
C ALA A 66 -25.60 4.15 19.92
N ASP A 67 -24.84 4.97 20.65
CA ASP A 67 -24.81 5.10 22.12
C ASP A 67 -24.82 3.76 22.91
N LEU A 68 -23.74 3.00 22.74
CA LEU A 68 -23.61 1.61 23.20
C LEU A 68 -22.88 1.48 24.55
N GLN A 69 -22.84 2.56 25.33
CA GLN A 69 -22.14 2.60 26.63
C GLN A 69 -22.85 1.76 27.71
N GLU A 70 -24.20 1.73 27.71
CA GLU A 70 -24.98 1.00 28.72
C GLU A 70 -25.65 -0.30 28.18
N GLN A 71 -25.54 -0.61 26.89
CA GLN A 71 -26.21 -1.78 26.32
C GLN A 71 -25.45 -3.09 26.63
N VAL A 72 -26.12 -4.01 27.32
CA VAL A 72 -25.69 -5.41 27.47
C VAL A 72 -26.02 -6.17 26.18
N LEU A 73 -25.16 -6.02 25.17
CA LEU A 73 -25.26 -6.70 23.88
C LEU A 73 -25.00 -8.20 24.08
N SER A 74 -26.07 -8.98 24.21
CA SER A 74 -26.04 -10.35 24.71
C SER A 74 -25.72 -11.44 23.66
N THR A 75 -25.57 -11.06 22.39
CA THR A 75 -25.69 -11.99 21.25
C THR A 75 -24.87 -11.64 19.98
N GLY A 76 -23.97 -10.65 20.03
CA GLY A 76 -23.11 -10.27 18.89
C GLY A 76 -21.66 -10.04 19.31
N ASP A 77 -20.74 -9.99 18.34
CA ASP A 77 -19.33 -9.71 18.60
C ASP A 77 -19.15 -8.23 18.99
N VAL A 78 -18.34 -7.97 20.02
CA VAL A 78 -18.06 -6.61 20.53
C VAL A 78 -16.56 -6.39 20.62
N VAL A 79 -16.10 -5.30 19.99
CA VAL A 79 -14.76 -4.75 20.10
C VAL A 79 -14.82 -3.50 20.98
N ASP A 80 -14.20 -3.60 22.15
CA ASP A 80 -13.98 -2.49 23.08
C ASP A 80 -12.58 -1.89 22.80
N LEU A 81 -12.53 -0.62 22.40
CA LEU A 81 -11.30 0.13 22.10
C LEU A 81 -10.90 1.05 23.26
N ALA A 82 -9.61 1.29 23.44
CA ALA A 82 -9.06 2.15 24.48
C ALA A 82 -9.08 3.64 24.08
N ASP A 83 -9.02 4.53 25.07
CA ASP A 83 -8.99 6.00 24.91
C ASP A 83 -7.85 6.53 24.01
N THR A 84 -6.81 5.71 23.81
CA THR A 84 -5.67 5.96 22.91
C THR A 84 -6.00 5.72 21.43
N ASP A 85 -6.94 4.81 21.17
CA ASP A 85 -7.11 4.19 19.86
C ASP A 85 -7.89 5.13 18.93
N THR A 86 -7.75 4.95 17.62
CA THR A 86 -8.49 5.76 16.64
C THR A 86 -8.92 4.90 15.47
N ILE A 87 -10.23 4.81 15.29
CA ILE A 87 -10.90 4.28 14.10
C ILE A 87 -10.67 5.28 12.96
N LEU A 88 -10.13 4.78 11.86
CA LEU A 88 -9.99 5.47 10.60
C LEU A 88 -10.94 4.82 9.57
N PRO A 89 -11.31 5.50 8.47
CA PRO A 89 -11.88 4.83 7.31
C PRO A 89 -10.82 3.87 6.71
N ASP A 90 -11.24 2.89 5.90
CA ASP A 90 -10.27 2.04 5.22
C ASP A 90 -9.41 2.91 4.29
N MET A 91 -8.09 2.90 4.53
CA MET A 91 -7.13 3.69 3.76
C MET A 91 -7.16 3.32 2.28
N ILE A 92 -7.45 2.05 1.95
CA ILE A 92 -7.55 1.58 0.57
C ILE A 92 -8.80 2.17 -0.09
N ASP A 93 -9.96 2.19 0.59
CA ASP A 93 -11.17 2.83 0.08
C ASP A 93 -10.98 4.34 -0.12
N LEU A 94 -10.26 5.03 0.80
CA LEU A 94 -9.90 6.44 0.63
C LEU A 94 -8.97 6.65 -0.58
N MET A 95 -7.95 5.81 -0.76
CA MET A 95 -7.04 5.89 -1.90
C MET A 95 -7.77 5.66 -3.23
N LEU A 96 -8.70 4.70 -3.27
CA LEU A 96 -9.58 4.43 -4.41
C LEU A 96 -10.54 5.59 -4.70
N ALA A 97 -11.20 6.14 -3.68
CA ALA A 97 -12.17 7.22 -3.81
C ALA A 97 -11.55 8.55 -4.26
N HIS A 98 -10.30 8.82 -3.86
CA HIS A 98 -9.60 10.08 -4.15
C HIS A 98 -8.53 9.96 -5.25
N GLY A 99 -8.31 8.77 -5.81
CA GLY A 99 -7.33 8.56 -6.89
C GLY A 99 -5.87 8.71 -6.42
N VAL A 100 -5.57 8.29 -5.20
CA VAL A 100 -4.22 8.40 -4.61
C VAL A 100 -3.32 7.33 -5.20
N TYR A 101 -2.31 7.74 -5.95
CA TYR A 101 -1.30 6.83 -6.50
C TYR A 101 -0.41 6.25 -5.40
N TYR A 102 -0.04 4.98 -5.54
CA TYR A 102 0.77 4.23 -4.58
C TYR A 102 2.04 3.71 -5.23
N ASP A 103 3.18 4.13 -4.70
CA ASP A 103 4.48 3.51 -4.90
C ASP A 103 4.80 2.64 -3.68
N ALA A 104 5.35 1.45 -3.91
CA ALA A 104 5.63 0.48 -2.85
C ALA A 104 7.12 0.43 -2.46
N ASN A 105 8.00 0.88 -3.37
CA ASN A 105 9.46 0.85 -3.24
C ASN A 105 9.99 -0.50 -2.68
N LEU A 106 9.43 -1.62 -3.13
CA LEU A 106 9.77 -2.95 -2.64
C LEU A 106 11.23 -3.34 -2.88
N GLN A 107 11.91 -2.75 -3.86
CA GLN A 107 13.33 -2.96 -4.09
C GLN A 107 14.22 -2.26 -3.04
N MET A 108 13.70 -1.21 -2.41
CA MET A 108 14.35 -0.49 -1.31
C MET A 108 14.07 -1.22 0.01
N TYR A 109 12.80 -1.36 0.40
CA TYR A 109 12.43 -2.02 1.66
C TYR A 109 12.75 -3.53 1.64
N GLY A 110 12.17 -4.25 0.67
CA GLY A 110 12.38 -5.68 0.48
C GLY A 110 13.71 -6.06 -0.11
N GLY A 111 14.53 -5.08 -0.51
CA GLY A 111 15.76 -5.26 -1.27
C GLY A 111 16.63 -6.41 -0.77
N ILE A 112 17.06 -6.36 0.50
CA ILE A 112 17.88 -7.41 1.10
C ILE A 112 17.15 -8.72 1.35
N ASN A 113 15.83 -8.73 1.61
CA ASN A 113 15.09 -9.97 1.78
C ASN A 113 14.94 -10.73 0.45
N GLU A 114 14.54 -10.02 -0.61
CA GLU A 114 14.49 -10.57 -1.96
C GLU A 114 15.88 -10.88 -2.52
N ARG A 115 16.90 -10.07 -2.26
CA ARG A 115 18.30 -10.39 -2.64
C ARG A 115 18.89 -11.56 -1.84
N ARG A 116 18.38 -11.86 -0.64
CA ARG A 116 18.77 -13.04 0.16
C ARG A 116 18.10 -14.33 -0.31
N LEU A 117 16.83 -14.25 -0.71
CA LEU A 117 16.04 -15.40 -1.18
C LEU A 117 16.26 -15.70 -2.67
N HIS A 118 16.32 -14.64 -3.50
CA HIS A 118 16.36 -14.67 -4.96
C HIS A 118 17.62 -13.98 -5.51
N ALA A 119 18.78 -14.19 -4.86
CA ALA A 119 20.06 -13.54 -5.17
C ALA A 119 20.40 -13.51 -6.66
N SER A 120 20.33 -14.66 -7.36
CA SER A 120 20.64 -14.77 -8.79
C SER A 120 19.61 -14.10 -9.72
N GLU A 121 18.44 -13.74 -9.20
CA GLU A 121 17.38 -13.05 -9.95
C GLU A 121 17.37 -11.54 -9.66
N MET A 122 17.85 -11.11 -8.49
CA MET A 122 17.94 -9.69 -8.10
C MET A 122 19.33 -9.06 -8.31
N LEU A 123 20.39 -9.86 -8.42
CA LEU A 123 21.78 -9.42 -8.68
C LEU A 123 22.34 -10.14 -9.92
N TRP A 124 22.01 -9.63 -11.12
CA TRP A 124 22.38 -10.24 -12.41
C TRP A 124 23.59 -9.58 -13.10
N THR A 125 24.15 -8.53 -12.51
CA THR A 125 25.31 -7.81 -13.07
C THR A 125 26.14 -7.19 -11.95
N ASP A 126 27.40 -6.86 -12.26
CA ASP A 126 28.23 -6.02 -11.41
C ASP A 126 27.90 -4.55 -11.69
N GLU A 127 27.42 -3.84 -10.68
CA GLU A 127 27.14 -2.40 -10.72
C GLU A 127 28.35 -1.55 -10.25
N ALA A 128 29.34 -2.14 -9.56
CA ALA A 128 30.51 -1.41 -9.08
C ALA A 128 31.35 -0.87 -10.25
N LYS A 129 31.41 -1.58 -11.39
CA LYS A 129 32.12 -1.17 -12.61
C LYS A 129 31.66 0.17 -13.22
N TYR A 130 30.46 0.66 -12.89
CA TYR A 130 30.01 1.98 -13.36
C TYR A 130 30.57 3.13 -12.50
N PHE A 131 30.96 2.86 -11.25
CA PHE A 131 31.62 3.85 -10.40
C PHE A 131 33.07 4.10 -10.84
N THR A 132 33.58 5.31 -10.60
CA THR A 132 35.01 5.60 -10.78
C THR A 132 35.87 4.72 -9.86
N PRO A 133 37.16 4.48 -10.17
CA PRO A 133 38.05 3.73 -9.29
C PRO A 133 38.19 4.33 -7.87
N TYR A 134 38.04 5.65 -7.74
CA TYR A 134 38.06 6.32 -6.44
C TYR A 134 36.75 6.10 -5.67
N ALA A 135 35.58 6.20 -6.33
CA ALA A 135 34.30 5.89 -5.72
C ALA A 135 34.18 4.41 -5.32
N GLN A 136 34.70 3.47 -6.13
CA GLN A 136 34.84 2.05 -5.77
C GLN A 136 35.63 1.87 -4.46
N ALA A 137 36.81 2.51 -4.34
CA ALA A 137 37.61 2.45 -3.11
C ALA A 137 36.92 3.11 -1.88
N LEU A 138 36.03 4.07 -2.09
CA LEU A 138 35.18 4.62 -1.02
C LEU A 138 34.08 3.64 -0.58
N LEU A 139 33.47 2.91 -1.52
CA LEU A 139 32.49 1.85 -1.23
C LEU A 139 33.14 0.66 -0.50
N GLU A 140 34.29 0.18 -0.97
CA GLU A 140 35.08 -0.85 -0.28
C GLU A 140 35.43 -0.45 1.17
N LYS A 141 35.80 0.82 1.37
CA LYS A 141 36.12 1.38 2.70
C LYS A 141 34.88 1.58 3.58
N ARG A 142 33.71 1.85 3.00
CA ARG A 142 32.42 1.88 3.71
C ARG A 142 32.02 0.48 4.18
N GLY A 143 32.30 -0.54 3.37
CA GLY A 143 31.82 -1.90 3.57
C GLY A 143 30.33 -2.05 3.24
N GLU A 144 29.82 -3.27 3.44
CA GLU A 144 28.40 -3.57 3.23
C GLU A 144 27.50 -2.67 4.10
N PRO A 145 26.39 -2.13 3.56
CA PRO A 145 25.44 -1.36 4.34
C PRO A 145 24.71 -2.24 5.36
N ALA A 146 24.23 -1.61 6.44
CA ALA A 146 23.20 -2.20 7.28
C ALA A 146 21.92 -2.47 6.47
N PRO A 147 21.08 -3.45 6.86
CA PRO A 147 19.88 -3.78 6.09
C PRO A 147 18.92 -2.60 5.91
N GLU A 148 18.31 -2.52 4.73
CA GLU A 148 17.50 -1.38 4.26
C GLU A 148 16.19 -1.24 5.06
N SER A 149 15.54 -2.37 5.35
CA SER A 149 14.41 -2.50 6.26
C SER A 149 14.46 -3.86 6.97
N ASP A 150 13.59 -4.08 7.95
CA ASP A 150 13.39 -5.41 8.51
C ASP A 150 12.33 -6.24 7.75
N GLU A 151 12.14 -7.50 8.15
CA GLU A 151 11.19 -8.42 7.51
C GLU A 151 9.72 -8.00 7.70
N VAL A 152 9.41 -7.21 8.75
CA VAL A 152 8.06 -6.71 9.05
C VAL A 152 7.73 -5.50 8.17
N GLU A 153 8.65 -4.54 8.04
CA GLU A 153 8.48 -3.36 7.18
C GLU A 153 8.28 -3.75 5.71
N PHE A 154 9.08 -4.71 5.20
CA PHE A 154 8.87 -5.26 3.86
C PHE A 154 7.53 -5.99 3.72
N SER A 155 7.20 -6.88 4.67
CA SER A 155 5.92 -7.62 4.64
C SER A 155 4.72 -6.67 4.63
N GLN A 156 4.79 -5.56 5.37
CA GLN A 156 3.77 -4.53 5.41
C GLN A 156 3.60 -3.83 4.05
N ARG A 157 4.69 -3.44 3.36
CA ARG A 157 4.63 -2.86 2.00
C ARG A 157 4.04 -3.84 0.97
N VAL A 158 4.38 -5.14 1.07
CA VAL A 158 3.80 -6.20 0.23
C VAL A 158 2.30 -6.36 0.47
N LEU A 159 1.87 -6.38 1.73
CA LEU A 159 0.46 -6.46 2.10
C LEU A 159 -0.33 -5.25 1.58
N GLU A 160 0.18 -4.03 1.76
CA GLU A 160 -0.45 -2.80 1.25
C GLU A 160 -0.58 -2.80 -0.28
N LEU A 161 0.50 -3.08 -1.01
CA LEU A 161 0.50 -3.18 -2.47
C LEU A 161 -0.53 -4.19 -2.97
N LYS A 162 -0.56 -5.38 -2.36
CA LYS A 162 -1.44 -6.47 -2.77
C LYS A 162 -2.90 -6.20 -2.43
N SER A 163 -3.17 -5.57 -1.28
CA SER A 163 -4.53 -5.27 -0.82
C SER A 163 -5.16 -4.15 -1.66
N LEU A 164 -4.40 -3.09 -1.97
CA LEU A 164 -4.83 -2.05 -2.91
C LEU A 164 -5.08 -2.63 -4.32
N TYR A 165 -4.24 -3.55 -4.79
CA TYR A 165 -4.47 -4.25 -6.05
C TYR A 165 -5.77 -5.08 -6.05
N ASP A 166 -5.98 -5.91 -5.02
CA ASP A 166 -7.13 -6.80 -4.90
C ASP A 166 -8.45 -6.04 -4.74
N ALA A 167 -8.42 -4.85 -4.12
CA ALA A 167 -9.56 -3.92 -4.06
C ALA A 167 -9.85 -3.18 -5.39
N GLY A 168 -9.07 -3.42 -6.45
CA GLY A 168 -9.25 -2.82 -7.79
C GLY A 168 -8.34 -1.63 -8.10
N GLY A 169 -7.43 -1.26 -7.19
CA GLY A 169 -6.49 -0.14 -7.30
C GLY A 169 -5.35 -0.33 -8.31
N ALA A 170 -5.40 -1.34 -9.18
CA ALA A 170 -4.40 -1.64 -10.20
C ALA A 170 -4.09 -0.48 -11.20
N HIS A 171 -4.91 0.57 -11.20
CA HIS A 171 -4.73 1.79 -12.00
C HIS A 171 -4.06 2.95 -11.23
N LEU A 172 -3.92 2.81 -9.90
CA LEU A 172 -3.25 3.74 -8.99
C LEU A 172 -1.83 3.29 -8.61
N LEU A 173 -1.48 2.02 -8.86
CA LEU A 173 -0.12 1.53 -8.67
C LEU A 173 0.85 2.23 -9.63
N VAL A 174 1.99 2.70 -9.12
CA VAL A 174 3.12 3.23 -9.90
C VAL A 174 4.41 2.46 -9.53
N VAL A 175 5.55 2.88 -10.09
CA VAL A 175 6.86 2.25 -9.89
C VAL A 175 7.92 3.33 -9.67
N GLY A 176 8.51 3.36 -8.47
CA GLY A 176 9.72 4.12 -8.15
C GLY A 176 10.66 3.31 -7.26
N THR A 177 11.88 3.80 -7.09
CA THR A 177 12.99 3.00 -6.52
C THR A 177 13.69 3.63 -5.32
N ASP A 178 13.42 4.91 -5.06
CA ASP A 178 14.16 5.87 -4.20
C ASP A 178 15.68 6.04 -4.48
N GLU A 179 16.32 5.11 -5.21
CA GLU A 179 17.77 5.16 -5.49
C GLU A 179 18.29 6.46 -6.15
N PRO A 180 19.53 6.88 -5.83
CA PRO A 180 20.56 6.15 -5.07
C PRO A 180 20.59 6.51 -3.57
N VAL A 181 19.97 5.67 -2.72
CA VAL A 181 19.98 5.83 -1.26
C VAL A 181 21.21 5.14 -0.66
N TYR A 182 21.51 3.92 -1.11
CA TYR A 182 22.57 3.09 -0.50
C TYR A 182 23.87 3.04 -1.31
N THR A 183 23.93 3.69 -2.48
CA THR A 183 25.12 3.86 -3.35
C THR A 183 25.80 2.59 -3.85
N ASN A 184 25.22 1.41 -3.62
CA ASN A 184 25.63 0.11 -4.17
C ASN A 184 24.59 -0.46 -5.18
N LEU A 185 23.40 0.14 -5.23
CA LEU A 185 22.35 -0.11 -6.22
C LEU A 185 22.20 1.15 -7.07
N LEU A 186 22.14 0.98 -8.38
CA LEU A 186 22.11 2.11 -9.31
C LEU A 186 20.72 2.34 -9.90
N PRO A 187 20.32 3.61 -10.11
CA PRO A 187 19.16 3.97 -10.92
C PRO A 187 19.17 3.26 -12.28
N GLY A 188 17.99 2.88 -12.77
CA GLY A 188 17.82 1.99 -13.92
C GLY A 188 17.89 0.50 -13.53
N PHE A 189 18.97 0.04 -12.90
CA PHE A 189 19.07 -1.36 -12.43
C PHE A 189 18.04 -1.63 -11.31
N ALA A 190 17.96 -0.73 -10.33
CA ALA A 190 16.94 -0.75 -9.28
C ALA A 190 15.49 -0.81 -9.85
N TYR A 191 15.24 -0.19 -11.01
CA TYR A 191 13.92 -0.22 -11.64
C TYR A 191 13.54 -1.66 -12.05
N HIS A 192 14.47 -2.41 -12.63
CA HIS A 192 14.29 -3.83 -12.95
C HIS A 192 14.29 -4.76 -11.71
N ARG A 193 14.53 -4.24 -10.51
CA ARG A 193 14.31 -4.93 -9.23
C ARG A 193 12.90 -4.68 -8.73
N GLU A 194 12.42 -3.43 -8.78
CA GLU A 194 11.05 -3.06 -8.40
C GLU A 194 10.01 -3.86 -9.22
N LEU A 195 10.17 -3.91 -10.55
CA LEU A 195 9.28 -4.70 -11.41
C LEU A 195 9.23 -6.18 -11.03
N LEU A 196 10.34 -6.76 -10.56
CA LEU A 196 10.42 -8.16 -10.14
C LEU A 196 9.80 -8.35 -8.74
N ALA A 197 10.12 -7.47 -7.79
CA ALA A 197 9.56 -7.48 -6.44
C ALA A 197 8.04 -7.35 -6.44
N MET A 198 7.46 -6.49 -7.30
CA MET A 198 6.00 -6.42 -7.48
C MET A 198 5.41 -7.75 -7.98
N THR A 199 6.11 -8.50 -8.82
CA THR A 199 5.63 -9.83 -9.26
C THR A 199 5.78 -10.91 -8.19
N TYR A 200 6.82 -10.85 -7.34
CA TYR A 200 6.92 -11.73 -6.15
C TYR A 200 5.82 -11.41 -5.11
N ALA A 201 5.46 -10.13 -4.95
CA ALA A 201 4.29 -9.66 -4.20
C ALA A 201 2.93 -10.09 -4.82
N GLY A 202 2.94 -10.83 -5.94
CA GLY A 202 1.75 -11.41 -6.57
C GLY A 202 0.98 -10.46 -7.48
N ILE A 203 1.56 -9.31 -7.87
CA ILE A 203 0.97 -8.41 -8.87
C ILE A 203 1.27 -8.98 -10.28
N PRO A 204 0.25 -9.23 -11.13
CA PRO A 204 0.48 -9.79 -12.46
C PRO A 204 1.37 -8.88 -13.33
N PRO A 205 2.26 -9.42 -14.18
CA PRO A 205 3.15 -8.61 -15.02
C PRO A 205 2.42 -7.57 -15.88
N ALA A 206 1.21 -7.88 -16.37
CA ALA A 206 0.36 -6.93 -17.11
C ALA A 206 -0.08 -5.69 -16.31
N ALA A 207 -0.14 -5.77 -14.98
CA ALA A 207 -0.40 -4.64 -14.09
C ALA A 207 0.89 -3.92 -13.71
N VAL A 208 1.97 -4.65 -13.43
CA VAL A 208 3.32 -4.08 -13.20
C VAL A 208 3.78 -3.22 -14.38
N LEU A 209 3.58 -3.69 -15.62
CA LEU A 209 3.92 -2.92 -16.82
C LEU A 209 3.08 -1.64 -16.97
N LYS A 210 1.83 -1.61 -16.50
CA LYS A 210 1.00 -0.39 -16.49
C LYS A 210 1.46 0.58 -15.41
N ALA A 211 1.80 0.07 -14.22
CA ALA A 211 2.41 0.84 -13.14
C ALA A 211 3.69 1.54 -13.63
N ALA A 212 4.54 0.80 -14.36
CA ALA A 212 5.79 1.26 -14.95
C ALA A 212 5.65 2.19 -16.18
N THR A 213 4.43 2.44 -16.67
CA THR A 213 4.20 3.24 -17.89
C THR A 213 3.02 4.21 -17.75
N ILE A 214 1.83 3.78 -18.14
CA ILE A 214 0.65 4.64 -18.29
C ILE A 214 0.11 5.15 -16.95
N ASN A 215 0.24 4.40 -15.85
CA ASN A 215 -0.20 4.87 -14.54
C ASN A 215 0.72 5.99 -14.03
N GLY A 216 2.05 5.83 -14.16
CA GLY A 216 3.02 6.88 -13.83
C GLY A 216 2.86 8.15 -14.68
N ALA A 217 2.56 7.99 -15.98
CA ALA A 217 2.23 9.11 -16.86
C ALA A 217 0.97 9.88 -16.41
N ARG A 218 -0.05 9.17 -15.90
CA ARG A 218 -1.27 9.77 -15.33
C ARG A 218 -1.04 10.45 -13.99
N ALA A 219 -0.27 9.83 -13.10
CA ALA A 219 0.11 10.42 -11.81
C ALA A 219 0.83 11.77 -11.99
N LEU A 220 1.61 11.91 -13.07
CA LEU A 220 2.31 13.13 -13.44
C LEU A 220 1.49 14.08 -14.33
N GLY A 221 0.28 13.70 -14.75
CA GLY A 221 -0.58 14.53 -15.62
C GLY A 221 -0.02 14.74 -17.04
N ILE A 222 0.66 13.73 -17.61
CA ILE A 222 1.33 13.77 -18.93
C ILE A 222 1.01 12.56 -19.82
N ASP A 223 -0.08 11.83 -19.55
CA ASP A 223 -0.49 10.67 -20.36
C ASP A 223 -1.14 11.05 -21.71
N ASP A 224 -1.36 12.35 -21.95
CA ASP A 224 -1.58 12.93 -23.27
C ASP A 224 -0.32 12.88 -24.15
N ARG A 225 0.87 12.91 -23.55
CA ARG A 225 2.16 13.03 -24.23
C ARG A 225 2.97 11.74 -24.27
N LEU A 226 2.90 10.88 -23.25
CA LEU A 226 3.72 9.65 -23.17
C LEU A 226 3.05 8.52 -22.37
N GLY A 227 3.77 7.41 -22.17
CA GLY A 227 3.32 6.28 -21.34
C GLY A 227 2.45 5.23 -22.05
N SER A 228 2.13 5.44 -23.34
CA SER A 228 1.39 4.49 -24.19
C SER A 228 1.74 4.70 -25.67
N ILE A 229 1.60 3.64 -26.47
CA ILE A 229 1.97 3.65 -27.89
C ILE A 229 0.75 4.09 -28.72
N GLU A 230 0.56 5.40 -28.84
CA GLU A 230 -0.59 6.02 -29.53
C GLU A 230 -0.12 7.10 -30.53
N PRO A 231 -0.81 7.30 -31.68
CA PRO A 231 -0.44 8.33 -32.65
C PRO A 231 -0.46 9.73 -32.05
N GLY A 232 0.66 10.45 -32.17
CA GLY A 232 0.83 11.82 -31.66
C GLY A 232 1.57 11.94 -30.32
N LYS A 233 1.79 10.82 -29.61
CA LYS A 233 2.63 10.78 -28.40
C LYS A 233 4.12 10.76 -28.74
N LEU A 234 4.96 11.05 -27.75
CA LEU A 234 6.43 10.97 -27.86
C LEU A 234 6.86 9.55 -28.22
N ALA A 235 7.85 9.44 -29.09
CA ALA A 235 8.45 8.16 -29.48
C ALA A 235 9.50 7.70 -28.45
N ASP A 236 9.07 7.58 -27.20
CA ASP A 236 9.82 7.05 -26.07
C ASP A 236 9.43 5.57 -25.87
N LEU A 237 10.30 4.66 -26.30
CA LEU A 237 10.03 3.22 -26.44
C LEU A 237 11.25 2.39 -26.04
N PHE A 238 11.04 1.13 -25.67
CA PHE A 238 12.12 0.15 -25.62
C PHE A 238 11.64 -1.19 -26.21
N VAL A 239 12.56 -1.91 -26.83
CA VAL A 239 12.30 -3.22 -27.46
C VAL A 239 13.05 -4.28 -26.68
N VAL A 240 12.39 -5.39 -26.35
CA VAL A 240 12.98 -6.51 -25.60
C VAL A 240 12.93 -7.82 -26.37
N ARG A 241 13.78 -8.80 -25.99
CA ARG A 241 13.72 -10.17 -26.51
C ARG A 241 12.98 -11.10 -25.54
N GLY A 242 11.69 -11.29 -25.76
CA GLY A 242 10.86 -12.25 -25.03
C GLY A 242 9.43 -11.73 -24.86
N ASN A 243 8.69 -12.32 -23.93
CA ASN A 243 7.37 -11.85 -23.53
C ASN A 243 7.37 -11.40 -22.07
N LEU A 244 7.21 -10.08 -21.86
CA LEU A 244 7.13 -9.47 -20.53
C LEU A 244 5.91 -9.92 -19.71
N LEU A 245 4.91 -10.53 -20.36
CA LEU A 245 3.73 -11.08 -19.70
C LEU A 245 3.94 -12.50 -19.15
N ASP A 246 4.93 -13.24 -19.67
CA ASP A 246 5.30 -14.58 -19.20
C ASP A 246 6.41 -14.50 -18.14
N ASP A 247 7.38 -13.60 -18.30
CA ASP A 247 8.45 -13.32 -17.34
C ASP A 247 8.85 -11.82 -17.39
N ILE A 248 8.66 -11.10 -16.28
CA ILE A 248 8.99 -9.67 -16.19
C ILE A 248 10.51 -9.41 -16.28
N LYS A 249 11.37 -10.40 -15.97
CA LYS A 249 12.84 -10.29 -16.06
C LYS A 249 13.31 -10.10 -17.50
N VAL A 250 12.48 -10.43 -18.49
CA VAL A 250 12.68 -10.10 -19.92
C VAL A 250 12.90 -8.60 -20.13
N ALA A 251 12.44 -7.73 -19.22
CA ALA A 251 12.72 -6.29 -19.25
C ALA A 251 14.22 -5.94 -19.30
N ARG A 252 15.10 -6.89 -18.94
CA ARG A 252 16.56 -6.73 -18.92
C ARG A 252 17.24 -7.14 -20.24
N ASP A 253 16.59 -7.96 -21.08
CA ASP A 253 17.08 -8.26 -22.45
C ASP A 253 16.57 -7.18 -23.41
N ILE A 254 17.07 -5.95 -23.21
CA ILE A 254 16.76 -4.79 -24.05
C ILE A 254 17.59 -4.90 -25.34
N ARG A 255 16.92 -4.69 -26.48
CA ARG A 255 17.45 -4.77 -27.84
C ARG A 255 17.59 -3.42 -28.52
N LEU A 256 16.80 -2.44 -28.09
CA LEU A 256 16.81 -1.07 -28.58
C LEU A 256 16.15 -0.18 -27.54
N VAL A 257 16.69 1.01 -27.30
CA VAL A 257 15.96 2.12 -26.66
C VAL A 257 15.69 3.16 -27.73
N ILE A 258 14.50 3.76 -27.73
CA ILE A 258 14.15 4.92 -28.55
C ILE A 258 13.71 6.03 -27.59
N ARG A 259 14.27 7.23 -27.75
CA ARG A 259 13.90 8.41 -26.96
C ARG A 259 13.78 9.61 -27.89
N ASP A 260 12.67 10.33 -27.80
CA ASP A 260 12.31 11.41 -28.73
C ASP A 260 12.48 11.01 -30.22
N GLY A 261 12.19 9.74 -30.54
CA GLY A 261 12.35 9.16 -31.88
C GLY A 261 13.79 8.81 -32.29
N ILE A 262 14.80 9.16 -31.49
CA ILE A 262 16.20 8.76 -31.72
C ILE A 262 16.42 7.35 -31.14
N ALA A 263 17.00 6.45 -31.93
CA ALA A 263 17.30 5.08 -31.52
C ALA A 263 18.73 4.96 -30.97
N TYR A 264 18.89 4.15 -29.91
CA TYR A 264 20.13 3.95 -29.17
C TYR A 264 20.38 2.45 -28.92
N ASP A 265 21.63 2.01 -29.05
CA ASP A 265 22.04 0.67 -28.63
C ASP A 265 22.21 0.63 -27.09
N PRO A 266 21.51 -0.27 -26.37
CA PRO A 266 21.64 -0.39 -24.91
C PRO A 266 23.06 -0.74 -24.45
N ALA A 267 23.83 -1.48 -25.25
CA ALA A 267 25.20 -1.86 -24.91
C ALA A 267 26.16 -0.66 -25.02
N GLU A 268 26.01 0.20 -26.03
CA GLU A 268 26.77 1.45 -26.14
C GLU A 268 26.45 2.42 -25.00
N LEU A 269 25.15 2.55 -24.65
CA LEU A 269 24.71 3.37 -23.52
C LEU A 269 25.35 2.88 -22.20
N LEU A 270 25.26 1.58 -21.90
CA LEU A 270 25.84 1.01 -20.69
C LEU A 270 27.37 1.12 -20.66
N GLN A 271 28.05 0.84 -21.77
CA GLN A 271 29.50 1.00 -21.87
C GLN A 271 29.95 2.45 -21.67
N SER A 272 29.18 3.43 -22.15
CA SER A 272 29.50 4.85 -21.98
C SER A 272 29.53 5.31 -20.51
N ALA A 273 28.84 4.60 -19.62
CA ALA A 273 28.77 4.86 -18.18
C ALA A 273 29.81 4.11 -17.35
N GLU A 274 30.62 3.21 -17.93
CA GLU A 274 31.64 2.46 -17.17
C GLU A 274 32.75 3.39 -16.65
N GLY A 275 33.04 3.30 -15.35
CA GLY A 275 34.01 4.16 -14.67
C GLY A 275 33.64 5.64 -14.59
N LYS A 276 32.35 6.01 -14.60
CA LYS A 276 31.87 7.43 -14.65
C LYS A 276 31.12 7.93 -13.44
N ILE A 277 30.59 7.06 -12.58
CA ILE A 277 29.71 7.45 -11.48
C ILE A 277 30.52 7.81 -10.23
N GLY A 278 30.27 8.99 -9.67
CA GLY A 278 30.96 9.50 -8.47
C GLY A 278 32.28 10.24 -8.76
N PRO A 279 32.94 10.77 -7.72
CA PRO A 279 34.14 11.59 -7.85
C PRO A 279 35.35 10.80 -8.37
N SER A 280 36.19 11.41 -9.20
CA SER A 280 37.43 10.80 -9.73
C SER A 280 38.59 10.80 -8.72
N GLY A 281 38.48 11.61 -7.65
CA GLY A 281 39.52 11.80 -6.63
C GLY A 281 39.03 12.65 -5.46
N PRO A 282 39.86 12.88 -4.42
CA PRO A 282 39.49 13.61 -3.20
C PRO A 282 39.26 15.12 -3.41
N ASP A 283 39.70 15.66 -4.56
CA ASP A 283 39.50 17.05 -4.96
C ASP A 283 38.39 17.19 -6.03
N ASP A 284 37.81 16.08 -6.50
CA ASP A 284 36.80 16.06 -7.57
C ASP A 284 35.39 16.25 -6.98
N HIS A 285 35.18 17.45 -6.43
CA HIS A 285 33.95 17.87 -5.75
C HIS A 285 33.29 19.08 -6.44
N ALA A 286 33.69 19.40 -7.68
CA ALA A 286 33.20 20.57 -8.42
C ALA A 286 31.67 20.54 -8.64
N ASP A 287 31.10 19.38 -8.95
CA ASP A 287 29.64 19.18 -9.09
C ASP A 287 28.91 19.07 -7.73
N TRP A 288 29.65 19.13 -6.61
CA TRP A 288 29.16 18.90 -5.25
C TRP A 288 29.22 20.16 -4.36
N GLU A 289 29.64 21.32 -4.91
CA GLU A 289 29.54 22.60 -4.20
C GLU A 289 28.06 23.01 -4.04
N LEU A 290 27.52 22.79 -2.83
CA LEU A 290 26.15 23.14 -2.48
C LEU A 290 25.96 24.68 -2.46
N GLU A 291 25.63 25.27 -3.61
CA GLU A 291 25.24 26.67 -3.74
C GLU A 291 23.91 26.96 -3.01
N ILE A 292 23.96 27.18 -1.70
CA ILE A 292 22.81 27.64 -0.89
C ILE A 292 22.47 29.10 -1.25
N ARG A 293 21.74 29.28 -2.36
CA ARG A 293 21.18 30.58 -2.77
C ARG A 293 19.91 30.87 -1.95
N PRO A 294 19.84 31.96 -1.16
CA PRO A 294 18.63 32.29 -0.42
C PRO A 294 17.45 32.57 -1.37
N LEU A 295 16.35 31.83 -1.20
CA LEU A 295 15.12 31.97 -2.01
C LEU A 295 14.51 33.38 -1.98
N ARG A 296 14.87 34.19 -0.98
CA ARG A 296 14.68 35.64 -0.96
C ARG A 296 15.95 36.28 -0.40
N LYS A 297 16.38 37.40 -0.99
CA LYS A 297 17.39 38.26 -0.35
C LYS A 297 16.79 38.85 0.94
N ALA A 298 17.63 39.05 1.95
CA ALA A 298 17.26 39.86 3.11
C ALA A 298 16.91 41.29 2.66
N LEU A 299 15.97 41.90 3.37
CA LEU A 299 15.53 43.30 3.21
C LEU A 299 16.47 44.24 3.97
#